data_AF-A0A378MZ70-F1
#
_entry.id   AF-A0A378MZ70-F1
#
_cell.length_a   1.000
_cell.length_b   1.000
_cell.length_c   1.000
_cell.angle_alpha   90.00
_cell.angle_beta   90.00
_cell.angle_gamma   90.00
#
_symmetry.space_group_name_H-M   'P 1'
#
loop_
_entity.id
_entity.type
_entity.pdbx_description
1 polymer ?
#
loop_
_entity_poly.entity_id
_entity_poly.type
_entity_poly.pdbx_seq_one_letter_code
_entity_poly.pdbx_strand_id
1 'polypeptide(L)' 'MVKQFVRKHSKGMDVPRGLPILEAELTKNIPLKTIGKAIMPSEAEIEANARSRSAVLRIAEKR' A
#
# COMPACT_ATOMS: atom_id res chain seq x y z
N MET A 1 -9.53 0.01 6.53
CA MET A 1 -8.95 1.38 6.63
C MET A 1 -7.54 1.48 6.00
N VAL A 2 -6.48 0.92 6.61
CA VAL A 2 -5.08 1.13 6.14
C VAL A 2 -4.81 0.69 4.69
N LYS A 3 -5.38 -0.44 4.25
CA LYS A 3 -5.27 -0.89 2.84
C LYS A 3 -5.75 0.15 1.84
N GLN A 4 -6.89 0.76 2.13
CA GLN A 4 -7.52 1.71 1.23
C GLN A 4 -6.75 3.02 1.23
N PHE A 5 -6.27 3.47 2.39
CA PHE A 5 -5.40 4.64 2.52
C PHE A 5 -4.14 4.50 1.67
N VAL A 6 -3.34 3.46 1.90
CA VAL A 6 -2.10 3.23 1.13
C VAL A 6 -2.41 3.11 -0.36
N ARG A 7 -3.47 2.37 -0.75
CA ARG A 7 -3.85 2.25 -2.16
C ARG A 7 -4.24 3.59 -2.80
N LYS A 8 -4.97 4.44 -2.08
CA LYS A 8 -5.42 5.75 -2.59
C LYS A 8 -4.24 6.69 -2.82
N HIS A 9 -3.25 6.65 -1.93
CA HIS A 9 -2.09 7.53 -1.96
C HIS A 9 -0.91 6.98 -2.77
N SER A 10 -0.93 5.69 -3.13
CA SER A 10 0.07 5.08 -4.02
C SER A 10 -0.39 4.92 -5.47
N LYS A 11 -1.67 5.21 -5.78
CA LYS A 11 -2.20 5.14 -7.15
C LYS A 11 -2.05 6.52 -7.82
N GLY A 12 -1.61 6.51 -9.07
CA GLY A 12 -1.58 7.71 -9.93
C GLY A 12 -2.99 8.23 -10.24
N MET A 13 -3.06 9.34 -10.96
CA MET A 13 -4.33 9.93 -11.37
C MET A 13 -5.22 8.89 -12.08
N ASP A 14 -6.48 8.76 -11.64
CA ASP A 14 -7.46 7.92 -12.32
C ASP A 14 -7.95 8.66 -13.56
N VAL A 15 -7.37 8.35 -14.72
CA VAL A 15 -7.71 9.02 -15.97
C VAL A 15 -8.50 8.10 -16.91
N PRO A 16 -9.55 8.61 -17.59
CA PRO A 16 -10.31 7.83 -18.55
C PRO A 16 -9.40 7.24 -19.63
N ARG A 17 -9.66 5.96 -19.99
CA ARG A 17 -8.97 5.29 -21.09
C ARG A 17 -9.24 6.05 -22.40
N GLY A 18 -8.17 6.40 -23.12
CA GLY A 18 -8.26 7.03 -24.45
C GLY A 18 -7.77 8.48 -24.52
N LEU A 19 -7.39 9.09 -23.39
CA LEU A 19 -6.75 10.41 -23.39
C LEU A 19 -5.24 10.28 -23.57
N PRO A 20 -4.61 11.03 -24.49
CA PRO A 20 -3.16 11.05 -24.65
C PRO A 20 -2.53 11.85 -23.51
N ILE A 21 -2.14 11.17 -22.44
CA ILE A 21 -1.50 11.78 -21.26
C ILE A 21 -0.12 11.16 -21.08
N LEU A 22 0.86 12.01 -20.79
CA LEU A 22 2.23 11.56 -20.52
C LEU A 22 2.30 10.83 -19.17
N GLU A 23 3.00 9.69 -19.13
CA GLU A 23 3.23 8.93 -17.88
C GLU A 23 3.85 9.80 -16.77
N ALA A 24 4.68 10.78 -17.16
CA ALA A 24 5.27 11.75 -16.23
C ALA A 24 4.22 12.60 -15.49
N GLU A 25 3.07 12.90 -16.11
CA GLU A 25 1.99 13.65 -15.47
C GLU A 25 1.12 12.77 -14.57
N LEU A 26 0.96 11.49 -14.92
CA LEU A 26 0.24 10.50 -14.10
C LEU A 26 0.93 10.23 -12.75
N THR A 27 2.27 10.28 -12.76
CA THR A 27 3.11 9.83 -11.65
C THR A 27 3.56 10.97 -10.73
N LYS A 28 3.42 12.23 -11.19
CA LYS A 28 3.91 13.44 -10.48
C LYS A 28 3.33 13.64 -9.08
N ASN A 29 2.08 13.23 -8.86
CA ASN A 29 1.35 13.51 -7.61
C ASN A 29 1.10 12.25 -6.76
N ILE A 30 1.99 11.25 -6.83
CA ILE A 30 1.88 10.04 -5.99
C ILE A 30 2.71 10.24 -4.71
N PRO A 31 2.09 10.56 -3.55
CA PRO A 31 2.83 10.86 -2.32
C PRO A 31 3.43 9.63 -1.65
N LEU A 32 2.89 8.43 -1.88
CA LEU A 32 3.33 7.21 -1.22
C LEU A 32 3.72 6.13 -2.23
N LYS A 33 4.75 5.36 -1.89
CA LYS A 33 5.13 4.13 -2.58
C LYS A 33 4.87 2.96 -1.65
N THR A 34 4.03 2.02 -2.07
CA THR A 34 3.76 0.80 -1.29
C THR A 34 4.98 -0.12 -1.33
N ILE A 35 5.43 -0.61 -0.18
CA ILE A 35 6.54 -1.57 -0.09
C ILE A 35 5.98 -2.94 0.24
N GLY A 36 6.17 -3.89 -0.69
CA GLY A 36 5.85 -5.30 -0.49
C GLY A 36 4.35 -5.60 -0.33
N LYS A 37 4.07 -6.76 0.25
CA LYS A 37 2.72 -7.24 0.59
C LYS A 37 2.45 -7.05 2.08
N ALA A 38 1.22 -7.33 2.50
CA ALA A 38 0.89 -7.38 3.92
C ALA A 38 1.75 -8.45 4.61
N ILE A 39 2.35 -8.09 5.74
CA ILE A 39 3.12 -9.02 6.58
C ILE A 39 2.20 -9.51 7.69
N MET A 40 2.14 -10.82 7.86
CA MET A 40 1.39 -11.51 8.91
C MET A 40 2.36 -12.09 9.94
N PRO A 41 1.92 -12.24 11.20
CA PRO A 41 2.72 -12.90 12.23
C PRO A 41 3.04 -14.35 11.82
N SER A 42 4.18 -14.84 12.30
CA SER A 42 4.56 -16.25 12.15
C SER A 42 3.83 -17.14 13.17
N GLU A 43 3.79 -18.45 12.94
CA GLU A 43 3.16 -19.40 13.88
C GLU A 43 3.82 -19.35 15.28
N ALA A 44 5.15 -19.27 15.33
CA ALA A 44 5.89 -19.13 16.59
C ALA A 44 5.54 -17.83 17.35
N GLU A 45 5.28 -16.73 16.63
CA GLU A 45 4.88 -15.46 17.23
C GLU A 45 3.43 -15.48 17.75
N ILE A 46 2.56 -16.26 17.11
CA ILE A 46 1.19 -16.50 17.58
C ILE A 46 1.19 -17.35 18.84
N GLU A 47 2.05 -18.36 18.90
CA GLU A 47 2.21 -19.23 20.07
C GLU A 47 2.77 -18.46 21.28
N ALA A 48 3.79 -17.61 21.05
CA ALA A 48 4.35 -16.75 22.09
C ALA A 48 3.43 -15.60 22.51
N ASN A 49 2.56 -15.13 21.61
CA ASN A 49 1.62 -14.04 21.88
C ASN A 49 0.28 -14.24 21.13
N ALA A 50 -0.70 -14.84 21.79
CA ALA A 50 -2.02 -15.10 21.19
C ALA A 50 -2.73 -13.85 20.63
N ARG A 51 -2.40 -12.63 21.10
CA ARG A 51 -2.99 -11.39 20.57
C ARG A 51 -2.46 -11.00 19.19
N SER A 52 -1.29 -11.53 18.80
CA SER A 52 -0.67 -11.21 17.51
C SER A 52 -1.42 -11.84 16.33
N ARG A 53 -2.24 -12.89 16.53
CA ARG A 53 -2.92 -13.69 15.48
C ARG A 53 -3.64 -12.93 14.37
N SER A 54 -4.03 -11.68 14.62
CA SER A 54 -4.78 -10.84 13.68
C SER A 54 -4.02 -9.56 13.26
N ALA A 55 -2.76 -9.43 13.67
CA ALA A 55 -1.91 -8.32 13.28
C ALA A 55 -1.63 -8.36 11.77
N VAL A 56 -1.79 -7.21 11.11
CA VAL A 56 -1.51 -7.04 9.69
C VAL A 56 -0.64 -5.81 9.50
N LEU A 57 0.64 -6.02 9.21
CA LEU A 57 1.58 -4.94 8.98
C LEU A 57 1.55 -4.50 7.51
N ARG A 58 1.54 -3.18 7.29
CA ARG A 58 1.56 -2.53 5.98
C ARG A 58 2.65 -1.48 5.98
N ILE A 59 3.50 -1.48 4.97
CA ILE A 59 4.62 -0.54 4.85
C ILE A 59 4.44 0.30 3.58
N ALA A 60 4.63 1.61 3.73
CA ALA A 60 4.67 2.55 2.63
C ALA A 60 5.73 3.61 2.91
N GLU A 61 6.41 4.04 1.86
CA GLU A 61 7.46 5.07 1.91
C GLU A 61 6.96 6.35 1.25
N LYS A 62 7.38 7.50 1.77
CA LYS A 62 7.09 8.80 1.16
C LYS A 62 8.06 9.05 0.01
N ARG A 63 7.54 9.36 -1.18
CA ARG A 63 8.34 9.68 -2.37
C ARG A 63 8.64 11.18 -2.44
#